data_AF-W9KJF3-F1
#
_entry.id   AF-W9KJF3-F1
#
_cell.length_a   1.000
_cell.length_b   1.000
_cell.length_c   1.000
_cell.angle_alpha   90.00
_cell.angle_beta   90.00
_cell.angle_gamma   90.00
#
_symmetry.space_group_name_H-M   'P 1'
#
loop_
_entity.id
_entity.type
_entity.pdbx_description
1 polymer ?
#
loop_
_entity_poly.entity_id
_entity_poly.type
_entity_poly.pdbx_seq_one_letter_code
_entity_poly.pdbx_strand_id
1 'polypeptide(L)'
;MTASGTVALFSPGQHGHLIPYLAAIHASCITHDRTIAEFLPPLSHEKLLAWWKERIAEVADGKRLIFILLNDCEPGARPNGSDVVGVVMLSMPSSETGPFRGVVEKLLVHKAFRGRGGARTLISALEAEATKRGRTILVSSMSIVTILTLALRHVSPGS
;
A
#
# COMPACT_ATOMS: atom_id res chain seq x y z
N MET A 1 -13.89 -20.60 -2.40
CA MET A 1 -13.44 -19.44 -3.21
C MET A 1 -13.06 -18.33 -2.25
N THR A 2 -11.77 -18.09 -2.01
CA THR A 2 -11.33 -16.99 -1.12
C THR A 2 -11.46 -15.68 -1.89
N ALA A 3 -12.45 -14.86 -1.57
CA ALA A 3 -12.61 -13.53 -2.16
C ALA A 3 -11.31 -12.75 -1.96
N SER A 4 -10.62 -12.49 -3.07
CA SER A 4 -9.47 -11.59 -3.11
C SER A 4 -10.07 -10.20 -3.30
N GLY A 5 -9.93 -9.32 -2.31
CA GLY A 5 -10.53 -7.99 -2.34
C GLY A 5 -10.17 -7.19 -3.60
N THR A 6 -10.95 -6.15 -3.89
CA THR A 6 -10.75 -5.27 -5.04
C THR A 6 -9.71 -4.21 -4.72
N VAL A 7 -8.75 -3.98 -5.62
CA VAL A 7 -7.78 -2.90 -5.47
C VAL A 7 -8.27 -1.64 -6.18
N ALA A 8 -8.16 -0.49 -5.50
CA ALA A 8 -8.46 0.81 -6.05
C ALA A 8 -7.24 1.75 -5.91
N LEU A 9 -7.01 2.58 -6.94
CA LEU A 9 -6.09 3.70 -6.82
C LEU A 9 -6.74 4.77 -5.92
N PHE A 10 -6.03 5.15 -4.87
CA PHE A 10 -6.51 6.14 -3.91
C PHE A 10 -6.60 7.52 -4.58
N SER A 11 -7.65 8.24 -4.24
CA SER A 11 -7.95 9.59 -4.71
C SER A 11 -8.38 10.39 -3.49
N PRO A 12 -7.71 11.51 -3.16
CA PRO A 12 -8.05 12.30 -1.97
C PRO A 12 -9.53 12.71 -1.94
N GLY A 13 -10.10 13.09 -3.10
CA GLY A 13 -11.50 13.50 -3.20
C GLY A 13 -12.50 12.36 -2.98
N GLN A 14 -12.18 11.14 -3.43
CA GLN A 14 -13.09 9.99 -3.30
C GLN A 14 -12.88 9.19 -2.01
N HIS A 15 -11.66 9.18 -1.49
CA HIS A 15 -11.20 8.24 -0.46
C HIS A 15 -10.63 8.93 0.79
N GLY A 16 -10.59 10.27 0.86
CA GLY A 16 -10.05 11.01 2.00
C GLY A 16 -10.72 10.69 3.35
N HIS A 17 -12.00 10.28 3.33
CA HIS A 17 -12.70 9.83 4.54
C HIS A 17 -12.16 8.51 5.12
N LEU A 18 -11.35 7.76 4.36
CA LEU A 18 -10.77 6.47 4.77
C LEU A 18 -9.45 6.60 5.53
N ILE A 19 -8.88 7.80 5.64
CA ILE A 19 -7.59 8.06 6.30
C ILE A 19 -7.49 7.45 7.71
N PRO A 20 -8.51 7.59 8.58
CA PRO A 20 -8.43 6.99 9.92
C PRO A 20 -8.27 5.47 9.91
N TYR A 21 -8.80 4.79 8.90
CA TYR A 21 -8.74 3.33 8.76
C TYR A 21 -7.36 2.88 8.24
N LEU A 22 -6.75 3.66 7.34
CA LEU A 22 -5.36 3.46 6.92
C LEU A 22 -4.40 3.64 8.10
N ALA A 23 -4.63 4.67 8.91
CA ALA A 23 -3.88 4.89 10.15
C ALA A 23 -4.04 3.74 11.15
N ALA A 24 -5.26 3.20 11.29
CA ALA A 24 -5.54 2.05 12.15
C ALA A 24 -4.82 0.77 11.68
N ILE A 25 -4.81 0.47 10.37
CA ILE A 25 -4.05 -0.65 9.81
C ILE A 25 -2.55 -0.48 10.09
N HIS A 26 -2.01 0.73 9.88
CA HIS A 26 -0.60 1.04 10.16
C HIS A 26 -0.27 0.82 11.64
N ALA A 27 -1.07 1.37 12.54
CA ALA A 27 -0.90 1.19 13.98
C ALA A 27 -0.93 -0.29 14.37
N SER A 28 -1.91 -1.04 13.85
CA SER A 28 -2.04 -2.48 14.12
C SER A 28 -0.78 -3.23 13.69
N CYS A 29 -0.19 -2.90 12.53
CA CYS A 29 1.00 -3.59 12.05
C CYS A 29 2.25 -3.27 12.88
N ILE A 30 2.37 -2.04 13.38
CA ILE A 30 3.46 -1.66 14.30
C ILE A 30 3.33 -2.43 15.61
N THR A 31 2.14 -2.45 16.21
CA THR A 31 1.92 -3.04 17.53
C THR A 31 2.02 -4.57 17.53
N HIS A 32 1.57 -5.24 16.46
CA HIS A 32 1.40 -6.70 16.50
C HIS A 32 2.43 -7.47 15.67
N ASP A 33 3.06 -6.85 14.66
CA ASP A 33 3.86 -7.58 13.68
C ASP A 33 5.35 -7.20 13.69
N ARG A 34 5.79 -6.41 14.67
CA ARG A 34 7.14 -5.84 14.73
C ARG A 34 7.53 -5.17 13.42
N THR A 35 6.55 -4.56 12.75
CA THR A 35 6.75 -3.87 11.47
C THR A 35 7.76 -2.75 11.65
N ILE A 36 8.82 -2.75 10.85
CA ILE A 36 9.77 -1.63 10.80
C ILE A 36 9.06 -0.45 10.14
N ALA A 37 8.81 0.60 10.94
CA ALA A 37 8.06 1.79 10.56
C ALA A 37 8.56 3.04 11.31
N GLU A 38 7.93 4.19 11.10
CA GLU A 38 8.41 5.51 11.57
C GLU A 38 8.06 5.80 13.04
N PHE A 39 7.30 4.93 13.71
CA PHE A 39 6.76 5.18 15.04
C PHE A 39 7.04 4.03 15.99
N LEU A 40 7.32 4.38 17.26
CA LEU A 40 7.41 3.45 18.37
C LEU A 40 6.14 3.54 19.24
N PRO A 41 5.69 2.43 19.85
CA PRO A 41 4.68 2.47 20.90
C PRO A 41 5.15 3.29 22.13
N PRO A 42 4.23 3.92 22.89
CA PRO A 42 2.79 4.01 22.62
C PRO A 42 2.48 4.94 21.42
N LEU A 43 1.58 4.49 20.55
CA LEU A 43 1.24 5.22 19.32
C LEU A 43 0.24 6.34 19.59
N SER A 44 0.55 7.54 19.11
CA SER A 44 -0.41 8.66 19.08
C SER A 44 -1.25 8.57 17.81
N HIS A 45 -2.57 8.50 17.98
CA HIS A 45 -3.53 8.53 16.88
C HIS A 45 -3.38 9.80 16.05
N GLU A 46 -3.25 10.96 16.72
CA GLU A 46 -3.06 12.26 16.06
C GLU A 46 -1.79 12.29 15.20
N LYS A 47 -0.67 11.80 15.75
CA LYS A 47 0.61 11.75 15.01
C LYS A 47 0.52 10.88 13.76
N LEU A 48 -0.13 9.72 13.87
CA LEU A 48 -0.36 8.82 12.73
C LEU A 48 -1.27 9.45 11.67
N LEU A 49 -2.34 10.11 12.09
CA LEU A 49 -3.24 10.82 11.17
C LEU A 49 -2.53 11.97 10.46
N ALA A 50 -1.76 12.79 11.19
CA ALA A 50 -0.98 13.88 10.61
C ALA A 50 0.00 13.35 9.56
N TRP A 51 0.72 12.27 9.88
CA TRP A 51 1.63 11.63 8.94
C TRP A 51 0.92 11.13 7.68
N TRP A 52 -0.26 10.50 7.80
CA TRP A 52 -1.03 10.06 6.64
C TRP A 52 -1.53 11.23 5.78
N LYS A 53 -1.97 12.33 6.42
CA LYS A 53 -2.40 13.54 5.70
C LYS A 53 -1.27 14.11 4.83
N GLU A 54 -0.04 14.15 5.34
CA GLU A 54 1.12 14.58 4.55
C GLU A 54 1.38 13.66 3.35
N ARG A 55 1.35 12.33 3.54
CA ARG A 55 1.54 11.39 2.42
C ARG A 55 0.46 11.56 1.36
N ILE A 56 -0.76 11.88 1.76
CA ILE A 56 -1.88 12.10 0.83
C ILE A 56 -1.74 13.42 0.08
N ALA A 57 -1.17 14.46 0.68
CA ALA A 57 -0.84 15.69 -0.04
C ALA A 57 0.13 15.43 -1.20
N GLU A 58 1.09 14.51 -1.03
CA GLU A 58 2.02 14.09 -2.10
C GLU A 58 1.33 13.39 -3.28
N VAL A 59 0.10 12.88 -3.11
CA VAL A 59 -0.68 12.27 -4.20
C VAL A 59 -1.12 13.34 -5.21
N ALA A 60 -1.54 14.51 -4.74
CA ALA A 60 -1.97 15.60 -5.62
C ALA A 60 -0.81 16.12 -6.49
N ASP A 61 0.40 16.14 -5.94
CA ASP A 61 1.62 16.54 -6.64
C ASP A 61 2.17 15.45 -7.58
N GLY A 62 1.54 14.27 -7.65
CA GLY A 62 2.03 13.13 -8.42
C GLY A 62 3.36 12.56 -7.93
N LYS A 63 3.79 12.91 -6.71
CA LYS A 63 5.00 12.38 -6.06
C LYS A 63 4.77 11.01 -5.42
N ARG A 64 3.50 10.66 -5.20
CA ARG A 64 3.10 9.41 -4.57
C ARG A 64 1.86 8.80 -5.22
N LEU A 65 1.86 7.47 -5.32
CA LEU A 65 0.66 6.68 -5.53
C LEU A 65 0.33 5.92 -4.25
N ILE A 66 -0.96 5.74 -3.99
CA ILE A 66 -1.47 4.94 -2.89
C ILE A 66 -2.53 4.03 -3.48
N PHE A 67 -2.44 2.74 -3.20
CA PHE A 67 -3.44 1.73 -3.57
C PHE A 67 -4.06 1.17 -2.31
N ILE A 68 -5.38 1.07 -2.30
CA ILE A 68 -6.14 0.48 -1.19
C ILE A 68 -6.75 -0.85 -1.64
N LEU A 69 -6.77 -1.82 -0.73
CA LEU A 69 -7.45 -3.09 -0.91
C LEU A 69 -8.79 -3.01 -0.17
N LEU A 70 -9.87 -3.19 -0.92
CA LEU A 70 -11.24 -3.14 -0.43
C LEU A 70 -11.81 -4.56 -0.36
N ASN A 71 -12.41 -4.91 0.77
CA ASN A 71 -13.16 -6.14 0.93
C ASN A 71 -14.60 -5.93 0.51
N ASP A 72 -15.12 -6.84 -0.32
CA ASP A 72 -16.54 -7.00 -0.70
C ASP A 72 -17.36 -5.69 -0.62
N CYS A 73 -16.97 -4.71 -1.44
CA CYS A 73 -17.79 -3.54 -1.71
C CYS A 73 -18.70 -3.83 -2.90
N GLU A 74 -19.98 -3.49 -2.79
CA GLU A 74 -20.88 -3.48 -3.94
C GLU A 74 -20.28 -2.62 -5.07
N PRO A 75 -20.29 -3.09 -6.33
CA PRO A 75 -19.79 -2.31 -7.46
C PRO A 75 -20.46 -0.93 -7.52
N GLY A 76 -19.65 0.13 -7.51
CA GLY A 76 -20.13 1.51 -7.56
C GLY A 76 -20.56 2.10 -6.21
N ALA A 77 -20.57 1.32 -5.13
CA ALA A 77 -20.76 1.86 -3.79
C ALA A 77 -19.53 2.63 -3.33
N ARG A 78 -19.75 3.70 -2.57
CA ARG A 78 -18.67 4.40 -1.87
C ARG A 78 -18.19 3.49 -0.73
N PRO A 79 -16.90 3.13 -0.68
CA PRO A 79 -16.40 2.26 0.36
C PRO A 79 -16.50 2.93 1.73
N ASN A 80 -16.88 2.13 2.71
CA ASN A 80 -16.83 2.47 4.12
C ASN A 80 -15.46 2.09 4.68
N GLY A 81 -15.17 2.58 5.89
CA GLY A 81 -13.87 2.34 6.49
C GLY A 81 -13.57 0.87 6.83
N SER A 82 -14.60 0.10 7.21
CA SER A 82 -14.51 -1.34 7.46
C SER A 82 -14.06 -2.13 6.23
N ASP A 83 -14.27 -1.56 5.04
CA ASP A 83 -14.02 -2.25 3.79
C ASP A 83 -12.52 -2.16 3.44
N VAL A 84 -11.80 -1.20 4.01
CA VAL A 84 -10.36 -1.06 3.79
C VAL A 84 -9.62 -2.13 4.58
N VAL A 85 -9.01 -3.06 3.85
CA VAL A 85 -8.31 -4.22 4.43
C VAL A 85 -6.83 -4.28 4.06
N GLY A 86 -6.33 -3.32 3.29
CA GLY A 86 -4.92 -3.20 3.00
C GLY A 86 -4.56 -1.93 2.24
N VAL A 87 -3.27 -1.64 2.19
CA VAL A 87 -2.71 -0.49 1.48
C VAL A 87 -1.30 -0.81 0.99
N VAL A 88 -0.89 -0.19 -0.11
CA VAL A 88 0.51 -0.06 -0.52
C VAL A 88 0.73 1.32 -1.14
N MET A 89 1.94 1.86 -1.02
CA MET A 89 2.31 3.14 -1.60
C MET A 89 3.53 3.01 -2.52
N LEU A 90 3.59 3.88 -3.51
CA LEU A 90 4.76 4.09 -4.35
C LEU A 90 5.19 5.56 -4.24
N SER A 91 6.36 5.81 -3.67
CA SER A 91 7.01 7.11 -3.74
C SER A 91 7.83 7.23 -5.03
N MET A 92 7.74 8.38 -5.71
CA MET A 92 8.40 8.66 -6.98
C MET A 92 9.23 9.96 -6.87
N PRO A 93 10.31 9.94 -6.07
CA PRO A 93 11.13 11.13 -5.87
C PRO A 93 11.75 11.60 -7.20
N SER A 94 11.88 12.92 -7.37
CA SER A 94 12.65 13.47 -8.49
C SER A 94 14.11 13.13 -8.31
N SER A 95 14.73 12.63 -9.38
CA SER A 95 16.16 12.32 -9.43
C SER A 95 16.61 12.35 -10.87
N GLU A 96 17.65 13.12 -11.17
CA GLU A 96 18.26 13.15 -12.50
C GLU A 96 18.94 11.83 -12.84
N THR A 97 19.54 11.17 -11.83
CA THR A 97 20.27 9.91 -11.98
C THR A 97 19.38 8.67 -11.87
N GLY A 98 18.14 8.83 -11.40
CA GLY A 98 17.20 7.72 -11.21
C GLY A 98 15.74 8.09 -11.48
N PRO A 99 15.40 8.74 -12.60
CA PRO A 99 14.01 9.12 -12.89
C PRO A 99 13.10 7.89 -13.08
N PHE A 100 13.67 6.73 -13.42
CA PHE A 100 12.97 5.46 -13.55
C PHE A 100 12.77 4.70 -12.22
N ARG A 101 13.26 5.23 -11.10
CA ARG A 101 13.15 4.60 -9.79
C ARG A 101 11.81 4.93 -9.12
N GLY A 102 11.22 3.92 -8.49
CA GLY A 102 10.12 4.05 -7.54
C GLY A 102 10.43 3.32 -6.24
N VAL A 103 9.92 3.84 -5.11
CA VAL A 103 10.11 3.25 -3.78
C VAL A 103 8.79 2.72 -3.26
N VAL A 104 8.69 1.40 -3.12
CA VAL A 104 7.53 0.70 -2.56
C VAL A 104 7.56 0.85 -1.04
N GLU A 105 6.50 1.45 -0.51
CA GLU A 105 6.35 1.79 0.90
C GLU A 105 5.01 1.25 1.43
N LYS A 106 4.97 0.92 2.72
CA LYS A 106 3.72 0.57 3.45
C LYS A 106 2.83 -0.46 2.77
N LEU A 107 3.40 -1.57 2.29
CA LEU A 107 2.61 -2.76 1.98
C LEU A 107 2.08 -3.35 3.29
N LEU A 108 0.84 -3.02 3.64
CA LEU A 108 0.19 -3.39 4.89
C LEU A 108 -1.13 -4.09 4.58
N VAL A 109 -1.38 -5.22 5.24
CA VAL A 109 -2.65 -5.95 5.13
C VAL A 109 -3.19 -6.21 6.53
N HIS A 110 -4.47 -5.90 6.72
CA HIS A 110 -5.19 -6.14 7.96
C HIS A 110 -5.08 -7.62 8.36
N LYS A 111 -4.85 -7.90 9.65
CA LYS A 111 -4.55 -9.26 10.15
C LYS A 111 -5.56 -10.33 9.71
N ALA A 112 -6.85 -9.99 9.70
CA ALA A 112 -7.92 -10.91 9.32
C ALA A 112 -7.93 -11.29 7.82
N PHE A 113 -7.21 -10.54 6.98
CA PHE A 113 -7.18 -10.70 5.52
C PHE A 113 -5.83 -11.22 5.00
N ARG A 114 -4.91 -11.59 5.90
CA ARG A 114 -3.63 -12.21 5.55
C ARG A 114 -3.82 -13.64 5.07
N GLY A 115 -2.87 -14.12 4.28
CA GLY A 115 -2.95 -15.45 3.65
C GLY A 115 -3.96 -15.55 2.51
N ARG A 116 -4.72 -14.49 2.21
CA ARG A 116 -5.77 -14.46 1.16
C ARG A 116 -5.33 -13.82 -0.16
N GLY A 117 -4.03 -13.58 -0.33
CA GLY A 117 -3.48 -13.00 -1.58
C GLY A 117 -3.53 -11.48 -1.70
N GLY A 118 -4.15 -10.75 -0.74
CA GLY A 118 -4.31 -9.29 -0.82
C GLY A 118 -3.01 -8.49 -1.04
N ALA A 119 -1.90 -8.90 -0.41
CA ALA A 119 -0.59 -8.27 -0.63
C ALA A 119 -0.11 -8.40 -2.07
N ARG A 120 -0.35 -9.55 -2.71
CA ARG A 120 -0.02 -9.76 -4.13
C ARG A 120 -0.90 -8.90 -5.02
N THR A 121 -2.21 -8.86 -4.76
CA THR A 121 -3.14 -8.02 -5.51
C THR A 121 -2.73 -6.54 -5.47
N LEU A 122 -2.32 -6.06 -4.30
CA LEU A 122 -1.80 -4.70 -4.12
C LEU A 122 -0.51 -4.44 -4.91
N ILE A 123 0.48 -5.33 -4.82
CA ILE A 123 1.76 -5.18 -5.52
C ILE A 123 1.58 -5.24 -7.03
N SER A 124 0.80 -6.18 -7.56
CA SER A 124 0.57 -6.29 -9.01
C SER A 124 -0.12 -5.04 -9.58
N ALA A 125 -1.06 -4.45 -8.85
CA ALA A 125 -1.68 -3.19 -9.26
C ALA A 125 -0.68 -2.02 -9.24
N LEU A 126 0.16 -1.95 -8.21
CA LEU A 126 1.21 -0.94 -8.09
C LEU A 126 2.25 -1.07 -9.21
N GLU A 127 2.72 -2.28 -9.51
CA GLU A 127 3.69 -2.55 -10.58
C GLU A 127 3.15 -2.15 -11.95
N ALA A 128 1.90 -2.53 -12.25
CA ALA A 128 1.26 -2.17 -13.51
C ALA A 128 1.18 -0.64 -13.71
N GLU A 129 0.84 0.11 -12.66
CA GLU A 129 0.80 1.58 -12.73
C GLU A 129 2.20 2.21 -12.74
N ALA A 130 3.15 1.62 -12.01
CA ALA A 130 4.54 2.06 -12.02
C ALA A 130 5.14 1.98 -13.43
N THR A 131 4.93 0.86 -14.13
CA THR A 131 5.37 0.68 -15.53
C THR A 131 4.76 1.73 -16.45
N LYS A 132 3.46 1.99 -16.36
CA LYS A 132 2.78 3.04 -17.16
C LYS A 132 3.38 4.43 -16.94
N ARG A 133 3.94 4.68 -15.76
CA ARG A 133 4.59 5.95 -15.38
C ARG A 133 6.10 5.96 -15.59
N GLY A 134 6.66 4.97 -16.27
CA GLY A 134 8.09 4.86 -16.54
C GLY A 134 8.94 4.54 -15.31
N ARG A 135 8.34 4.04 -14.22
CA ARG A 135 9.06 3.62 -13.01
C ARG A 135 9.41 2.14 -13.13
N THR A 136 10.52 1.84 -13.79
CA THR A 136 10.93 0.46 -14.14
C THR A 136 11.79 -0.23 -13.07
N ILE A 137 12.35 0.51 -12.12
CA ILE A 137 13.08 -0.06 -10.99
C ILE A 137 12.34 0.24 -9.71
N LEU A 138 11.78 -0.81 -9.09
CA LEU A 138 11.12 -0.71 -7.80
C LEU A 138 12.04 -1.20 -6.69
N VAL A 139 12.22 -0.37 -5.68
CA VAL A 139 13.00 -0.71 -4.49
C VAL A 139 12.14 -0.64 -3.24
N SER A 140 12.51 -1.39 -2.22
CA SER A 140 11.86 -1.33 -0.92
C SER A 140 12.85 -1.64 0.19
N SER A 141 12.63 -1.07 1.37
CA SER A 141 13.43 -1.34 2.58
C SER A 141 12.83 -2.47 3.43
N MET A 142 12.04 -3.36 2.82
CA MET A 142 11.48 -4.54 3.50
C MET A 142 12.56 -5.57 3.80
N SER A 143 12.29 -6.48 4.74
CA SER A 143 13.20 -7.59 5.02
C SER A 143 13.43 -8.42 3.75
N ILE A 144 14.66 -8.93 3.57
CA ILE A 144 15.03 -9.81 2.43
C ILE A 144 14.06 -10.99 2.31
N VAL A 145 13.61 -11.55 3.44
CA VAL A 145 12.64 -12.66 3.46
C VAL A 145 11.31 -12.25 2.82
N THR A 146 10.84 -11.03 3.08
CA THR A 146 9.62 -10.48 2.47
C THR A 146 9.81 -10.25 0.97
N ILE A 147 10.95 -9.70 0.56
CA ILE A 147 11.28 -9.44 -0.85
C ILE A 147 11.36 -10.76 -1.62
N LEU A 148 12.08 -11.76 -1.11
CA LEU A 148 12.22 -13.08 -1.75
C LEU A 148 10.89 -13.81 -1.85
N THR A 149 10.02 -13.70 -0.85
CA THR A 149 8.68 -14.32 -0.89
C THR A 149 7.80 -13.71 -1.99
N LEU A 150 7.97 -12.42 -2.28
CA LEU A 150 7.30 -11.74 -3.38
C LEU A 150 7.95 -12.09 -4.72
N ALA A 151 9.28 -12.05 -4.82
CA ALA A 151 10.04 -12.25 -6.06
C ALA A 151 10.04 -13.70 -6.58
N LEU A 152 10.21 -14.70 -5.70
CA LEU A 152 10.28 -16.12 -6.09
C LEU A 152 8.95 -16.69 -6.60
N ARG A 153 7.87 -15.92 -6.60
CA ARG A 153 6.55 -16.32 -7.12
C ARG A 153 6.18 -15.62 -8.44
N HIS A 154 7.05 -14.74 -8.96
CA HIS A 154 6.93 -14.14 -10.30
C HIS A 154 7.80 -14.81 -11.36
N VAL A 155 8.62 -15.80 -10.98
CA VAL A 155 9.13 -16.77 -11.94
C VAL A 155 7.96 -17.71 -12.27
N SER A 156 7.24 -17.41 -13.35
CA SER A 156 6.38 -18.44 -13.95
C SER A 156 7.25 -19.66 -14.25
N PRO A 157 6.84 -20.90 -13.91
CA PRO A 157 7.48 -22.05 -14.49
C PRO A 157 7.35 -21.89 -16.01
N GLY A 158 8.47 -22.00 -16.71
CA GLY A 158 8.56 -21.73 -18.14
C GLY A 158 7.49 -22.44 -18.95
N SER A 159 7.06 -21.74 -20.00
CA SER A 159 6.64 -22.24 -21.32
C SER A 159 6.78 -23.73 -21.57
#